data_AF-A0ABD3PE32-F1
#
_entry.id   AF-A0ABD3PE32-F1
#
_cell.length_a   1.000
_cell.length_b   1.000
_cell.length_c   1.000
_cell.angle_alpha   90.00
_cell.angle_beta   90.00
_cell.angle_gamma   90.00
#
_symmetry.space_group_name_H-M   'P 1'
#
loop_
_entity.id
_entity.type
_entity.pdbx_description
1 polymer ?
#
loop_
_entity_poly.entity_id
_entity_poly.type
_entity_poly.pdbx_seq_one_letter_code
_entity_poly.pdbx_strand_id
1 'polypeptide(L)'
;MSMAVLFLVLYTSCLQLLVHSFTPHHGPQIKPKTRICRPNAALAANSDRLQTFADAANKALTSHGSEIFKSLNAKVSVTDKRLGLTCTSSTKESDAILSYPYYESDGSGLALSSPLATNVVFKDLLPDGYDGWTGDIGLAALLLLNEFARLDTSGGKGINLPKRKEGIQFLMGAWVTSLPSFEEMKEMHPLLWEEEDQEVMQSSSTKKIYRLLDDIEDDASWLSEKLWSSDRVKFPESVVLRVGDAEETRPCYSQDGFRYAVALVRSRSFFVDGALRLLPYLDYANHDDFGTLEISGGGVGGGIGMVWESAKGALLKAGKELKAGDEVKISYGPKGPADYLLDHGFVPEMCQSTSNTGGAVTAELTFEVDDSDRFRDDKLDVLEYETFELAPMEPVQAFDVTGGPGSTGEPDPAMMQFLRLVKLGGKDAFLLESIFRNEIWGFMSVPVSEQNERLAVTAIIDACQKALTEMDEATKDVDNATLSDKQKLCAMVRDSERQALERTMIYMKQESEALDLKEYYQERRLKSLGLDSEWSPESDDIGWGGNRVPGGADYDW
;
A
#
# COMPACT_ATOMS: atom_id res chain seq x y z
N MET A 1 7.85 -38.10 36.65
CA MET A 1 6.87 -37.30 37.44
C MET A 1 7.57 -36.66 38.62
N SER A 2 8.31 -35.58 38.38
CA SER A 2 8.70 -34.55 39.37
C SER A 2 9.57 -33.52 38.63
N MET A 3 8.92 -32.54 38.00
CA MET A 3 9.55 -31.29 37.48
C MET A 3 8.49 -30.33 36.92
N ALA A 4 7.29 -30.81 36.59
CA ALA A 4 6.19 -29.98 36.05
C ALA A 4 5.40 -29.15 37.10
N VAL A 5 5.71 -29.25 38.39
CA VAL A 5 4.95 -28.57 39.47
C VAL A 5 5.67 -27.31 39.99
N LEU A 6 6.95 -27.10 39.65
CA LEU A 6 7.70 -25.94 40.14
C LEU A 6 7.55 -24.68 39.27
N PHE A 7 7.14 -24.81 38.00
CA PHE A 7 6.96 -23.66 37.10
C PHE A 7 5.61 -22.95 37.26
N LEU A 8 4.60 -23.59 37.84
CA LEU A 8 3.25 -23.02 37.98
C LEU A 8 3.08 -22.12 39.23
N VAL A 9 4.03 -22.13 40.16
CA VAL A 9 3.94 -21.41 41.45
C VAL A 9 4.73 -20.09 41.44
N LEU A 10 5.64 -19.88 40.48
CA LEU A 10 6.39 -18.62 40.37
C LEU A 10 5.73 -17.57 39.47
N TYR A 11 4.80 -17.96 38.60
CA TYR A 11 4.09 -17.02 37.72
C TYR A 11 2.87 -16.35 38.37
N THR A 12 2.36 -16.90 39.47
CA THR A 12 1.16 -16.39 40.15
C THR A 12 1.44 -15.39 41.28
N SER A 13 2.70 -15.17 41.66
CA SER A 13 3.05 -14.28 42.78
C SER A 13 3.59 -12.89 42.38
N CYS A 14 3.81 -12.61 41.09
CA CYS A 14 4.22 -11.27 40.62
C CYS A 14 3.05 -10.38 40.14
N LEU A 15 1.83 -10.93 39.98
CA LEU A 15 0.68 -10.17 39.46
C LEU A 15 -0.26 -9.61 40.55
N GLN A 16 0.07 -9.76 41.83
CA GLN A 16 -0.82 -9.40 42.96
C GLN A 16 -0.33 -8.24 43.84
N LEU A 17 0.65 -7.46 43.38
CA LEU A 17 1.21 -6.33 44.15
C LEU A 17 1.09 -4.95 43.46
N LEU A 18 0.21 -4.81 42.46
CA LEU A 18 -0.04 -3.53 41.76
C LEU A 18 -1.52 -3.18 41.62
N VAL A 19 -2.34 -3.60 42.59
CA VAL A 19 -3.71 -3.12 42.76
C VAL A 19 -3.86 -2.79 44.22
N HIS A 20 -3.75 -1.51 44.59
CA HIS A 20 -4.46 -0.82 45.69
C HIS A 20 -3.84 0.58 45.87
N SER A 21 -4.48 1.61 45.29
CA SER A 21 -4.70 2.96 45.86
C SER A 21 -4.79 4.04 44.78
N PHE A 22 -5.93 4.13 44.09
CA PHE A 22 -6.39 5.39 43.52
C PHE A 22 -7.89 5.54 43.79
N THR A 23 -8.21 6.23 44.89
CA THR A 23 -9.55 6.75 45.17
C THR A 23 -9.83 7.95 44.26
N PRO A 24 -10.94 7.98 43.48
CA PRO A 24 -11.27 9.14 42.68
C PRO A 24 -11.95 10.21 43.52
N HIS A 25 -11.34 11.38 43.63
CA HIS A 25 -11.98 12.59 44.16
C HIS A 25 -13.17 12.97 43.26
N HIS A 26 -14.38 13.02 43.83
CA HIS A 26 -15.57 13.60 43.20
C HIS A 26 -15.42 15.12 43.10
N GLY A 27 -14.96 15.59 41.94
CA GLY A 27 -15.15 16.98 41.50
C GLY A 27 -16.55 17.17 40.90
N PRO A 28 -17.12 18.40 40.95
CA PRO A 28 -18.48 18.65 40.52
C PRO A 28 -18.67 18.39 39.02
N GLN A 29 -19.67 17.56 38.68
CA GLN A 29 -20.10 17.32 37.30
C GLN A 29 -20.57 18.63 36.65
N ILE A 30 -19.76 19.16 35.74
CA ILE A 30 -20.20 20.17 34.78
C ILE A 30 -20.94 19.42 33.67
N LYS A 31 -22.28 19.50 33.69
CA LYS A 31 -23.11 19.04 32.57
C LYS A 31 -22.70 19.81 31.31
N PRO A 32 -22.33 19.16 30.20
CA PRO A 32 -22.13 19.87 28.95
C PRO A 32 -23.47 20.46 28.53
N LYS A 33 -23.51 21.80 28.42
CA LYS A 33 -24.62 22.50 27.77
C LYS A 33 -24.63 22.04 26.32
N THR A 34 -25.58 21.18 25.97
CA THR A 34 -25.96 20.88 24.59
C THR A 34 -26.39 22.19 23.93
N ARG A 35 -25.45 22.84 23.24
CA ARG A 35 -25.76 23.88 22.28
C ARG A 35 -26.39 23.15 21.10
N ILE A 36 -27.71 23.19 21.01
CA ILE A 36 -28.45 22.79 19.82
C ILE A 36 -28.06 23.80 18.73
N CYS A 37 -26.97 23.52 18.02
CA CYS A 37 -26.66 24.19 16.77
C CYS A 37 -27.73 23.74 15.78
N ARG A 38 -28.44 24.70 15.20
CA ARG A 38 -29.29 24.45 14.02
C ARG A 38 -28.43 23.73 12.98
N PRO A 39 -28.93 22.67 12.32
CA PRO A 39 -28.17 22.00 11.27
C PRO A 39 -27.80 23.01 10.18
N ASN A 40 -26.52 23.07 9.86
CA ASN A 40 -25.98 23.94 8.81
C ASN A 40 -26.60 23.50 7.47
N ALA A 41 -27.20 24.41 6.70
CA ALA A 41 -27.94 24.07 5.49
C ALA A 41 -27.09 23.28 4.47
N ALA A 42 -25.77 23.50 4.43
CA ALA A 42 -24.83 22.76 3.60
C ALA A 42 -24.65 21.28 4.03
N LEU A 43 -24.73 20.97 5.33
CA LEU A 43 -24.66 19.60 5.84
C LEU A 43 -25.94 18.81 5.53
N ALA A 44 -27.10 19.48 5.57
CA ALA A 44 -28.38 18.88 5.19
C ALA A 44 -28.43 18.59 3.68
N ALA A 45 -27.99 19.54 2.85
CA ALA A 45 -27.95 19.36 1.40
C ALA A 45 -27.04 18.20 0.96
N ASN A 46 -25.91 17.98 1.65
CA ASN A 46 -25.03 16.85 1.35
C ASN A 46 -25.67 15.51 1.75
N SER A 47 -26.39 15.46 2.89
CA SER A 47 -27.10 14.24 3.31
C SER A 47 -28.21 13.83 2.32
N ASP A 48 -28.96 14.78 1.78
CA ASP A 48 -30.03 14.51 0.80
C ASP A 48 -29.45 14.02 -0.54
N ARG A 49 -28.31 14.59 -0.97
CA ARG A 49 -27.58 14.14 -2.17
C ARG A 49 -27.07 12.71 -2.00
N LEU A 50 -26.42 12.39 -0.88
CA LEU A 50 -25.96 11.04 -0.60
C LEU A 50 -27.11 10.04 -0.52
N GLN A 51 -28.25 10.42 0.07
CA GLN A 51 -29.42 9.56 0.10
C GLN A 51 -29.96 9.29 -1.32
N THR A 52 -29.98 10.31 -2.18
CA THR A 52 -30.36 10.17 -3.60
C THR A 52 -29.45 9.15 -4.31
N PHE A 53 -28.14 9.17 -4.03
CA PHE A 53 -27.19 8.22 -4.60
C PHE A 53 -27.42 6.80 -4.10
N ALA A 54 -27.62 6.65 -2.78
CA ALA A 54 -27.93 5.36 -2.19
C ALA A 54 -29.23 4.77 -2.77
N ASP A 55 -30.27 5.59 -2.94
CA ASP A 55 -31.55 5.17 -3.51
C ASP A 55 -31.41 4.75 -4.98
N ALA A 56 -30.65 5.52 -5.77
CA ALA A 56 -30.37 5.17 -7.17
C ALA A 56 -29.59 3.84 -7.30
N ALA A 57 -28.54 3.67 -6.49
CA ALA A 57 -27.75 2.44 -6.46
C ALA A 57 -28.59 1.23 -6.02
N ASN A 58 -29.42 1.38 -4.97
CA ASN A 58 -30.30 0.32 -4.49
C ASN A 58 -31.42 -0.02 -5.48
N LYS A 59 -31.95 0.98 -6.21
CA LYS A 59 -32.90 0.74 -7.31
C LYS A 59 -32.26 -0.10 -8.41
N ALA A 60 -31.01 0.18 -8.76
CA ALA A 60 -30.26 -0.62 -9.73
C ALA A 60 -30.00 -2.04 -9.23
N LEU A 61 -29.59 -2.21 -7.96
CA LEU A 61 -29.41 -3.51 -7.33
C LEU A 61 -30.71 -4.33 -7.29
N THR A 62 -31.83 -3.69 -6.98
CA THR A 62 -33.14 -4.37 -6.94
C THR A 62 -33.59 -4.81 -8.34
N SER A 63 -33.34 -3.98 -9.34
CA SER A 63 -33.79 -4.21 -10.72
C SER A 63 -32.94 -5.27 -11.43
N HIS A 64 -31.61 -5.22 -11.24
CA HIS A 64 -30.65 -6.00 -12.05
C HIS A 64 -29.60 -6.75 -11.24
N GLY A 65 -29.55 -6.60 -9.91
CA GLY A 65 -28.50 -7.20 -9.09
C GLY A 65 -28.46 -8.73 -9.19
N SER A 66 -29.62 -9.38 -9.26
CA SER A 66 -29.69 -10.84 -9.42
C SER A 66 -29.10 -11.38 -10.72
N GLU A 67 -28.88 -10.52 -11.73
CA GLU A 67 -28.24 -10.91 -13.00
C GLU A 67 -26.71 -11.05 -12.89
N ILE A 68 -26.10 -10.46 -11.85
CA ILE A 68 -24.64 -10.35 -11.71
C ILE A 68 -24.15 -10.91 -10.37
N PHE A 69 -24.77 -10.50 -9.26
CA PHE A 69 -24.29 -10.82 -7.93
C PHE A 69 -24.70 -12.24 -7.54
N LYS A 70 -23.73 -13.07 -7.16
CA LYS A 70 -23.99 -14.40 -6.60
C LYS A 70 -24.41 -14.33 -5.13
N SER A 71 -23.87 -13.35 -4.41
CA SER A 71 -24.27 -13.01 -3.04
C SER A 71 -24.55 -11.52 -2.97
N LEU A 72 -25.64 -11.15 -2.31
CA LEU A 72 -26.04 -9.75 -2.10
C LEU A 72 -26.81 -9.63 -0.78
N ASN A 73 -26.08 -9.62 0.33
CA ASN A 73 -26.58 -9.49 1.70
C ASN A 73 -26.32 -8.09 2.29
N ALA A 74 -26.16 -7.10 1.42
CA ALA A 74 -25.97 -5.70 1.78
C ALA A 74 -26.71 -4.77 0.81
N LYS A 75 -26.93 -3.54 1.26
CA LYS A 75 -27.47 -2.44 0.47
C LYS A 75 -26.56 -1.21 0.61
N VAL A 76 -26.64 -0.29 -0.34
CA VAL A 76 -25.95 1.00 -0.25
C VAL A 76 -26.72 1.91 0.71
N SER A 77 -26.04 2.64 1.57
CA SER A 77 -26.65 3.51 2.57
C SER A 77 -25.74 4.69 2.90
N VAL A 78 -26.29 5.75 3.48
CA VAL A 78 -25.49 6.84 4.05
C VAL A 78 -24.99 6.44 5.43
N THR A 79 -23.66 6.32 5.61
CA THR A 79 -22.98 6.01 6.87
C THR A 79 -21.97 7.12 7.16
N ASP A 80 -21.94 7.67 8.38
CA ASP A 80 -20.98 8.71 8.80
C ASP A 80 -20.77 9.87 7.79
N LYS A 81 -21.86 10.33 7.14
CA LYS A 81 -21.87 11.39 6.10
C LYS A 81 -21.16 11.03 4.79
N ARG A 82 -21.02 9.75 4.48
CA ARG A 82 -20.56 9.21 3.19
C ARG A 82 -21.44 8.04 2.76
N LEU A 83 -21.20 7.48 1.59
CA LEU A 83 -21.81 6.20 1.20
C LEU A 83 -21.07 5.04 1.86
N GLY A 84 -21.82 4.00 2.20
CA GLY A 84 -21.34 2.78 2.82
C GLY A 84 -22.23 1.58 2.46
N LEU A 85 -21.77 0.39 2.79
CA LEU A 85 -22.59 -0.83 2.73
C LEU A 85 -23.22 -1.11 4.09
N THR A 86 -24.52 -1.37 4.13
CA THR A 86 -25.23 -1.82 5.33
C THR A 86 -25.78 -3.22 5.11
N CYS A 87 -25.58 -4.10 6.09
CA CYS A 87 -26.03 -5.48 6.04
C CYS A 87 -27.56 -5.57 6.07
N THR A 88 -28.16 -6.38 5.19
CA THR A 88 -29.63 -6.51 5.08
C THR A 88 -30.20 -7.62 5.95
N SER A 89 -29.35 -8.54 6.43
CA SER A 89 -29.72 -9.67 7.27
C SER A 89 -28.58 -10.00 8.24
N SER A 90 -28.86 -10.77 9.30
CA SER A 90 -27.78 -11.18 10.21
C SER A 90 -26.82 -12.12 9.49
N THR A 91 -25.53 -11.86 9.61
CA THR A 91 -24.46 -12.56 8.88
C THR A 91 -23.38 -13.00 9.87
N LYS A 92 -22.85 -14.22 9.73
CA LYS A 92 -21.77 -14.71 10.59
C LYS A 92 -20.40 -14.29 10.05
N GLU A 93 -19.38 -14.43 10.88
CA GLU A 93 -18.00 -14.31 10.43
C GLU A 93 -17.73 -15.26 9.24
N SER A 94 -17.01 -14.75 8.25
CA SER A 94 -16.66 -15.40 6.97
C SER A 94 -17.82 -15.68 6.00
N ASP A 95 -19.07 -15.35 6.34
CA ASP A 95 -20.18 -15.45 5.39
C ASP A 95 -20.00 -14.43 4.25
N ALA A 96 -20.41 -14.82 3.05
CA ALA A 96 -20.38 -13.96 1.88
C ALA A 96 -21.41 -12.82 2.00
N ILE A 97 -20.93 -11.58 1.90
CA ILE A 97 -21.78 -10.39 1.89
C ILE A 97 -22.13 -10.02 0.46
N LEU A 98 -21.11 -9.88 -0.39
CA LEU A 98 -21.29 -9.45 -1.77
C LEU A 98 -20.26 -10.14 -2.66
N SER A 99 -20.69 -10.69 -3.80
CA SER A 99 -19.78 -11.35 -4.74
C SER A 99 -20.28 -11.31 -6.18
N TYR A 100 -19.36 -11.17 -7.14
CA TYR A 100 -19.67 -11.27 -8.56
C TYR A 100 -18.46 -11.74 -9.39
N PRO A 101 -18.69 -12.44 -10.53
CA PRO A 101 -17.64 -12.80 -11.46
C PRO A 101 -17.13 -11.58 -12.24
N TYR A 102 -15.86 -11.57 -12.61
CA TYR A 102 -15.33 -10.59 -13.56
C TYR A 102 -14.85 -11.28 -14.85
N TYR A 103 -15.03 -10.61 -15.99
CA TYR A 103 -14.81 -11.16 -17.34
C TYR A 103 -13.73 -10.35 -18.05
N GLU A 104 -12.48 -10.80 -17.96
CA GLU A 104 -11.32 -10.08 -18.51
C GLU A 104 -11.29 -10.10 -20.04
N SER A 105 -11.85 -11.13 -20.68
CA SER A 105 -11.77 -11.32 -22.13
C SER A 105 -12.63 -10.34 -22.94
N ASP A 106 -13.79 -9.96 -22.42
CA ASP A 106 -14.76 -9.13 -23.16
C ASP A 106 -15.27 -7.92 -22.38
N GLY A 107 -14.92 -7.80 -21.09
CA GLY A 107 -15.36 -6.71 -20.24
C GLY A 107 -16.85 -6.66 -19.96
N SER A 108 -17.57 -7.74 -20.21
CA SER A 108 -19.03 -7.76 -20.10
C SER A 108 -19.55 -7.55 -18.68
N GLY A 109 -18.68 -7.71 -17.66
CA GLY A 109 -19.00 -7.52 -16.24
C GLY A 109 -18.87 -6.10 -15.71
N LEU A 110 -18.89 -5.98 -14.38
CA LEU A 110 -18.75 -4.70 -13.65
C LEU A 110 -17.29 -4.27 -13.43
N ALA A 111 -16.38 -5.22 -13.26
CA ALA A 111 -14.99 -4.91 -12.89
C ALA A 111 -14.27 -4.17 -14.02
N LEU A 112 -13.46 -3.17 -13.65
CA LEU A 112 -12.57 -2.45 -14.54
C LEU A 112 -11.12 -2.83 -14.17
N SER A 113 -10.30 -3.13 -15.19
CA SER A 113 -8.94 -3.63 -15.01
C SER A 113 -8.05 -3.17 -16.16
N SER A 114 -6.74 -3.11 -15.94
CA SER A 114 -5.75 -2.77 -16.97
C SER A 114 -5.88 -3.61 -18.25
N PRO A 115 -6.01 -4.95 -18.20
CA PRO A 115 -6.24 -5.76 -19.40
C PRO A 115 -7.49 -5.39 -20.19
N LEU A 116 -8.55 -4.91 -19.52
CA LEU A 116 -9.76 -4.46 -20.21
C LEU A 116 -9.52 -3.16 -20.99
N ALA A 117 -8.69 -2.26 -20.45
CA ALA A 117 -8.31 -1.02 -21.12
C ALA A 117 -7.52 -1.32 -22.39
N THR A 118 -6.45 -2.10 -22.26
CA THR A 118 -5.49 -2.35 -23.35
C THR A 118 -5.98 -3.37 -24.37
N ASN A 119 -6.74 -4.40 -23.99
CA ASN A 119 -7.12 -5.47 -24.91
C ASN A 119 -8.53 -5.34 -25.51
N VAL A 120 -9.37 -4.44 -24.98
CA VAL A 120 -10.77 -4.32 -25.43
C VAL A 120 -11.14 -2.88 -25.76
N VAL A 121 -11.05 -1.96 -24.79
CA VAL A 121 -11.62 -0.61 -24.97
C VAL A 121 -10.73 0.26 -25.85
N PHE A 122 -9.42 0.24 -25.61
CA PHE A 122 -8.45 1.09 -26.31
C PHE A 122 -7.44 0.30 -27.17
N LYS A 123 -7.73 -0.97 -27.47
CA LYS A 123 -6.83 -1.89 -28.19
C LYS A 123 -6.24 -1.32 -29.48
N ASP A 124 -7.06 -0.65 -30.29
CA ASP A 124 -6.63 -0.12 -31.58
C ASP A 124 -6.17 1.35 -31.51
N LEU A 125 -6.05 1.88 -30.29
CA LEU A 125 -5.78 3.30 -30.01
C LEU A 125 -4.51 3.50 -29.18
N LEU A 126 -4.21 2.58 -28.28
CA LEU A 126 -2.96 2.57 -27.53
C LEU A 126 -1.91 1.72 -28.26
N PRO A 127 -0.61 2.07 -28.19
CA PRO A 127 0.44 1.24 -28.74
C PRO A 127 0.55 -0.07 -27.96
N ASP A 128 1.02 -1.12 -28.65
CA ASP A 128 1.24 -2.43 -28.04
C ASP A 128 2.18 -2.31 -26.83
N GLY A 129 1.75 -2.82 -25.68
CA GLY A 129 2.53 -2.75 -24.44
C GLY A 129 2.51 -1.39 -23.73
N TYR A 130 1.60 -0.49 -24.09
CA TYR A 130 1.40 0.75 -23.32
C TYR A 130 0.96 0.44 -21.89
N ASP A 131 1.77 0.87 -20.93
CA ASP A 131 1.46 0.84 -19.49
C ASP A 131 1.31 2.26 -18.91
N GLY A 132 1.87 3.27 -19.59
CA GLY A 132 1.94 4.65 -19.07
C GLY A 132 2.92 4.79 -17.90
N TRP A 133 3.05 5.99 -17.37
CA TRP A 133 3.85 6.26 -16.16
C TRP A 133 3.09 5.88 -14.88
N THR A 134 1.76 5.94 -14.92
CA THR A 134 0.86 5.60 -13.81
C THR A 134 0.42 4.13 -13.80
N GLY A 135 0.89 3.32 -14.75
CA GLY A 135 0.67 1.87 -14.84
C GLY A 135 -0.81 1.47 -14.86
N ASP A 136 -1.11 0.37 -14.16
CA ASP A 136 -2.46 -0.17 -14.01
C ASP A 136 -3.50 0.86 -13.49
N ILE A 137 -3.08 1.81 -12.65
CA ILE A 137 -3.97 2.87 -12.13
C ILE A 137 -4.41 3.79 -13.26
N GLY A 138 -3.48 4.23 -14.12
CA GLY A 138 -3.77 5.07 -15.28
C GLY A 138 -4.70 4.38 -16.28
N LEU A 139 -4.44 3.10 -16.56
CA LEU A 139 -5.27 2.29 -17.44
C LEU A 139 -6.70 2.11 -16.90
N ALA A 140 -6.86 1.89 -15.59
CA ALA A 140 -8.16 1.87 -14.96
C ALA A 140 -8.83 3.26 -14.95
N ALA A 141 -8.05 4.34 -14.83
CA ALA A 141 -8.56 5.72 -14.90
C ALA A 141 -9.11 6.03 -16.31
N LEU A 142 -8.43 5.58 -17.38
CA LEU A 142 -8.94 5.67 -18.75
C LEU A 142 -10.30 4.97 -18.93
N LEU A 143 -10.47 3.79 -18.33
CA LEU A 143 -11.76 3.09 -18.34
C LEU A 143 -12.84 3.89 -17.61
N LEU A 144 -12.51 4.48 -16.46
CA LEU A 144 -13.45 5.30 -15.69
C LEU A 144 -13.88 6.56 -16.47
N LEU A 145 -12.92 7.25 -17.11
CA LEU A 145 -13.22 8.37 -18.01
C LEU A 145 -14.12 7.95 -19.18
N ASN A 146 -13.91 6.75 -19.72
CA ASN A 146 -14.77 6.21 -20.74
C ASN A 146 -16.20 5.98 -20.24
N GLU A 147 -16.37 5.47 -19.02
CA GLU A 147 -17.71 5.34 -18.42
C GLU A 147 -18.37 6.71 -18.17
N PHE A 148 -17.60 7.74 -17.75
CA PHE A 148 -18.10 9.11 -17.66
C PHE A 148 -18.61 9.62 -19.02
N ALA A 149 -17.81 9.48 -20.08
CA ALA A 149 -18.17 9.93 -21.42
C ALA A 149 -19.40 9.22 -21.98
N ARG A 150 -19.53 7.91 -21.75
CA ARG A 150 -20.68 7.13 -22.22
C ARG A 150 -21.99 7.50 -21.52
N LEU A 151 -21.92 8.07 -20.32
CA LEU A 151 -23.07 8.50 -19.52
C LEU A 151 -23.42 9.98 -19.71
N ASP A 152 -22.70 10.68 -20.57
CA ASP A 152 -22.99 12.08 -20.89
C ASP A 152 -24.42 12.25 -21.43
N THR A 153 -25.13 13.28 -20.96
CA THR A 153 -26.54 13.53 -21.32
C THR A 153 -26.76 13.84 -22.79
N SER A 154 -25.75 14.35 -23.51
CA SER A 154 -25.83 14.57 -24.95
C SER A 154 -25.60 13.30 -25.79
N GLY A 155 -25.10 12.23 -25.16
CA GLY A 155 -24.86 10.92 -25.77
C GLY A 155 -23.75 10.91 -26.82
N GLY A 156 -23.40 9.71 -27.27
CA GLY A 156 -22.47 9.51 -28.40
C GLY A 156 -20.99 9.84 -28.13
N LYS A 157 -20.60 10.01 -26.87
CA LYS A 157 -19.21 10.24 -26.46
C LYS A 157 -18.57 8.96 -25.92
N GLY A 158 -17.23 8.94 -25.88
CA GLY A 158 -16.45 7.78 -25.47
C GLY A 158 -16.44 6.65 -26.50
N ILE A 159 -15.83 5.55 -26.11
CA ILE A 159 -15.78 4.31 -26.87
C ILE A 159 -16.94 3.43 -26.40
N ASN A 160 -17.77 2.96 -27.33
CA ASN A 160 -18.90 2.08 -27.02
C ASN A 160 -18.47 0.62 -26.77
N LEU A 161 -17.47 0.45 -25.91
CA LEU A 161 -16.92 -0.81 -25.42
C LEU A 161 -16.63 -0.68 -23.91
N PRO A 162 -16.68 -1.79 -23.16
CA PRO A 162 -17.18 -3.10 -23.60
C PRO A 162 -18.70 -3.07 -23.80
N LYS A 163 -19.21 -3.98 -24.64
CA LYS A 163 -20.66 -4.12 -24.86
C LYS A 163 -21.26 -4.92 -23.70
N ARG A 164 -21.89 -4.20 -22.77
CA ARG A 164 -22.53 -4.80 -21.60
C ARG A 164 -24.02 -5.02 -21.84
N LYS A 165 -24.61 -5.99 -21.12
CA LYS A 165 -26.07 -6.15 -21.06
C LYS A 165 -26.69 -4.91 -20.41
N GLU A 166 -27.95 -4.62 -20.74
CA GLU A 166 -28.68 -3.46 -20.25
C GLU A 166 -28.63 -3.34 -18.72
N GLY A 167 -28.88 -4.42 -17.99
CA GLY A 167 -28.85 -4.41 -16.52
C GLY A 167 -27.48 -4.06 -15.92
N ILE A 168 -26.41 -4.50 -16.56
CA ILE A 168 -25.03 -4.18 -16.15
C ILE A 168 -24.72 -2.71 -16.45
N GLN A 169 -25.15 -2.19 -17.60
CA GLN A 169 -25.00 -0.78 -17.93
C GLN A 169 -25.80 0.11 -16.97
N PHE A 170 -26.98 -0.34 -16.53
CA PHE A 170 -27.80 0.37 -15.55
C PHE A 170 -27.12 0.43 -14.18
N LEU A 171 -26.58 -0.70 -13.70
CA LEU A 171 -25.76 -0.76 -12.48
C LEU A 171 -24.53 0.15 -12.59
N MET A 172 -23.86 0.15 -13.75
CA MET A 172 -22.70 1.00 -14.00
C MET A 172 -23.01 2.48 -13.96
N GLY A 173 -24.13 2.90 -14.59
CA GLY A 173 -24.60 4.28 -14.50
C GLY A 173 -24.89 4.72 -13.07
N ALA A 174 -25.57 3.89 -12.28
CA ALA A 174 -25.88 4.20 -10.88
C ALA A 174 -24.62 4.30 -10.01
N TRP A 175 -23.64 3.41 -10.22
CA TRP A 175 -22.36 3.50 -9.50
C TRP A 175 -21.55 4.74 -9.91
N VAL A 176 -21.35 4.98 -11.21
CA VAL A 176 -20.59 6.15 -11.70
C VAL A 176 -21.15 7.47 -11.18
N THR A 177 -22.47 7.62 -11.21
CA THR A 177 -23.15 8.85 -10.75
C THR A 177 -23.06 9.05 -9.24
N SER A 178 -22.84 7.97 -8.48
CA SER A 178 -22.64 8.03 -7.02
C SER A 178 -21.21 8.34 -6.59
N LEU A 179 -20.24 8.30 -7.51
CA LEU A 179 -18.85 8.61 -7.20
C LEU A 179 -18.73 10.08 -6.75
N PRO A 180 -17.83 10.39 -5.80
CA PRO A 180 -17.58 11.76 -5.36
C PRO A 180 -17.29 12.69 -6.54
N SER A 181 -17.85 13.90 -6.53
CA SER A 181 -17.60 14.89 -7.57
C SER A 181 -16.15 15.37 -7.55
N PHE A 182 -15.74 16.07 -8.61
CA PHE A 182 -14.41 16.69 -8.68
C PHE A 182 -14.16 17.64 -7.51
N GLU A 183 -15.14 18.49 -7.18
CA GLU A 183 -15.03 19.45 -6.08
C GLU A 183 -15.01 18.77 -4.71
N GLU A 184 -15.70 17.64 -4.53
CA GLU A 184 -15.57 16.86 -3.30
C GLU A 184 -14.17 16.24 -3.18
N MET A 185 -13.62 15.74 -4.29
CA MET A 185 -12.30 15.12 -4.28
C MET A 185 -11.17 16.13 -4.06
N LYS A 186 -11.32 17.41 -4.42
CA LYS A 186 -10.37 18.49 -4.06
C LYS A 186 -10.21 18.70 -2.55
N GLU A 187 -11.26 18.41 -1.79
CA GLU A 187 -11.21 18.45 -0.32
C GLU A 187 -10.68 17.15 0.27
N MET A 188 -10.98 16.01 -0.37
CA MET A 188 -10.73 14.69 0.20
C MET A 188 -9.36 14.10 -0.14
N HIS A 189 -8.81 14.33 -1.34
CA HIS A 189 -7.69 13.54 -1.86
C HIS A 189 -6.45 14.39 -2.17
N PRO A 190 -5.25 14.04 -1.67
CA PRO A 190 -4.03 14.85 -1.83
C PRO A 190 -3.69 15.18 -3.27
N LEU A 191 -3.92 14.23 -4.18
CA LEU A 191 -3.74 14.46 -5.62
C LEU A 191 -4.56 15.62 -6.16
N LEU A 192 -5.65 16.06 -5.55
CA LEU A 192 -6.45 17.20 -6.03
C LEU A 192 -6.45 18.39 -5.08
N TRP A 193 -5.62 18.35 -4.02
CA TRP A 193 -5.43 19.52 -3.18
C TRP A 193 -4.81 20.68 -3.97
N GLU A 194 -4.91 21.89 -3.41
CA GLU A 194 -4.21 23.04 -3.95
C GLU A 194 -2.70 22.88 -3.75
N GLU A 195 -1.91 23.58 -4.56
CA GLU A 195 -0.44 23.47 -4.59
C GLU A 195 0.18 23.72 -3.20
N GLU A 196 -0.34 24.70 -2.45
CA GLU A 196 0.12 25.01 -1.09
C GLU A 196 -0.03 23.81 -0.13
N ASP A 197 -1.15 23.09 -0.20
CA ASP A 197 -1.39 21.90 0.62
C ASP A 197 -0.55 20.70 0.14
N GLN A 198 -0.26 20.61 -1.17
CA GLN A 198 0.61 19.58 -1.75
C GLN A 198 2.07 19.77 -1.34
N GLU A 199 2.54 21.01 -1.24
CA GLU A 199 3.87 21.35 -0.72
C GLU A 199 4.02 20.93 0.75
N VAL A 200 2.97 21.12 1.55
CA VAL A 200 2.94 20.63 2.94
C VAL A 200 3.01 19.11 2.97
N MET A 201 2.29 18.39 2.11
CA MET A 201 2.38 16.94 2.04
C MET A 201 3.78 16.46 1.61
N GLN A 202 4.34 17.09 0.57
CA GLN A 202 5.67 16.79 0.03
C GLN A 202 6.78 16.89 1.09
N SER A 203 6.67 17.87 1.98
CA SER A 203 7.63 18.11 3.05
C SER A 203 7.34 17.29 4.32
N SER A 204 6.10 16.81 4.50
CA SER A 204 5.68 16.06 5.70
C SER A 204 5.92 14.55 5.62
N SER A 205 6.16 13.99 4.44
CA SER A 205 6.36 12.56 4.23
C SER A 205 7.68 12.28 3.51
N THR A 206 8.29 11.14 3.81
CA THR A 206 9.36 10.50 3.05
C THR A 206 8.87 10.05 1.68
N LYS A 207 7.60 9.70 1.56
CA LYS A 207 6.94 9.36 0.30
C LYS A 207 6.48 10.60 -0.44
N LYS A 208 7.25 11.00 -1.45
CA LYS A 208 7.11 12.29 -2.14
C LYS A 208 5.94 12.29 -3.13
N ILE A 209 4.96 13.19 -2.92
CA ILE A 209 3.77 13.32 -3.77
C ILE A 209 4.11 13.87 -5.16
N TYR A 210 5.13 14.71 -5.32
CA TYR A 210 5.43 15.34 -6.61
C TYR A 210 5.81 14.37 -7.71
N ARG A 211 6.53 13.29 -7.40
CA ARG A 211 6.83 12.26 -8.40
C ARG A 211 5.55 11.66 -8.98
N LEU A 212 4.57 11.37 -8.14
CA LEU A 212 3.28 10.84 -8.57
C LEU A 212 2.48 11.86 -9.38
N LEU A 213 2.58 13.15 -9.04
CA LEU A 213 1.93 14.20 -9.81
C LEU A 213 2.57 14.35 -11.19
N ASP A 214 3.90 14.39 -11.27
CA ASP A 214 4.64 14.43 -12.54
C ASP A 214 4.26 13.25 -13.44
N ASP A 215 4.23 12.02 -12.91
CA ASP A 215 3.83 10.82 -13.66
C ASP A 215 2.39 10.95 -14.23
N ILE A 216 1.45 11.51 -13.46
CA ILE A 216 0.06 11.75 -13.90
C ILE A 216 0.01 12.81 -15.00
N GLU A 217 0.78 13.88 -14.87
CA GLU A 217 0.82 14.98 -15.84
C GLU A 217 1.46 14.55 -17.16
N ASP A 218 2.53 13.77 -17.11
CA ASP A 218 3.20 13.19 -18.28
C ASP A 218 2.27 12.23 -19.04
N ASP A 219 1.58 11.32 -18.33
CA ASP A 219 0.57 10.44 -18.95
C ASP A 219 -0.56 11.25 -19.59
N ALA A 220 -1.14 12.21 -18.86
CA ALA A 220 -2.23 13.03 -19.38
C ALA A 220 -1.82 13.84 -20.62
N SER A 221 -0.61 14.39 -20.60
CA SER A 221 -0.04 15.15 -21.72
C SER A 221 0.15 14.25 -22.94
N TRP A 222 0.74 13.08 -22.75
CA TRP A 222 0.94 12.09 -23.81
C TRP A 222 -0.40 11.63 -24.39
N LEU A 223 -1.37 11.26 -23.54
CA LEU A 223 -2.71 10.83 -23.96
C LEU A 223 -3.47 11.94 -24.69
N SER A 224 -3.34 13.18 -24.23
CA SER A 224 -3.95 14.34 -24.89
C SER A 224 -3.37 14.55 -26.29
N GLU A 225 -2.04 14.47 -26.45
CA GLU A 225 -1.36 14.65 -27.74
C GLU A 225 -1.66 13.51 -28.71
N LYS A 226 -1.58 12.25 -28.23
CA LYS A 226 -1.63 11.07 -29.10
C LYS A 226 -3.03 10.54 -29.34
N LEU A 227 -3.95 10.75 -28.40
CA LEU A 227 -5.28 10.12 -28.41
C LEU A 227 -6.41 11.16 -28.39
N TRP A 228 -6.55 11.93 -27.31
CA TRP A 228 -7.79 12.67 -27.07
C TRP A 228 -7.98 13.87 -28.00
N SER A 229 -6.91 14.61 -28.32
CA SER A 229 -7.00 15.80 -29.18
C SER A 229 -7.34 15.46 -30.64
N SER A 230 -7.18 14.20 -31.05
CA SER A 230 -7.52 13.76 -32.41
C SER A 230 -9.04 13.78 -32.68
N ASP A 231 -9.86 13.61 -31.65
CA ASP A 231 -11.32 13.57 -31.76
C ASP A 231 -11.98 14.04 -30.45
N ARG A 232 -12.18 15.35 -30.31
CA ARG A 232 -12.83 15.96 -29.12
C ARG A 232 -14.34 15.74 -29.04
N VAL A 233 -14.97 15.26 -30.12
CA VAL A 233 -16.38 14.86 -30.06
C VAL A 233 -16.48 13.54 -29.30
N LYS A 234 -15.59 12.59 -29.62
CA LYS A 234 -15.48 11.31 -28.93
C LYS A 234 -14.82 11.42 -27.55
N PHE A 235 -13.79 12.27 -27.42
CA PHE A 235 -12.99 12.46 -26.21
C PHE A 235 -13.14 13.90 -25.68
N PRO A 236 -14.32 14.26 -25.15
CA PRO A 236 -14.57 15.60 -24.63
C PRO A 236 -13.73 15.89 -23.38
N GLU A 237 -13.35 17.15 -23.19
CA GLU A 237 -12.63 17.59 -21.98
C GLU A 237 -13.54 17.61 -20.73
N SER A 238 -14.85 17.68 -20.92
CA SER A 238 -15.84 17.62 -19.84
C SER A 238 -17.12 16.94 -20.29
N VAL A 239 -17.83 16.37 -19.33
CA VAL A 239 -19.11 15.68 -19.55
C VAL A 239 -20.17 16.19 -18.58
N VAL A 240 -21.43 16.12 -18.98
CA VAL A 240 -22.56 16.43 -18.12
C VAL A 240 -23.25 15.13 -17.77
N LEU A 241 -23.23 14.77 -16.49
CA LEU A 241 -23.88 13.57 -15.98
C LEU A 241 -25.22 13.93 -15.34
N ARG A 242 -26.22 13.06 -15.54
CA ARG A 242 -27.48 13.16 -14.81
C ARG A 242 -27.36 12.48 -13.46
N VAL A 243 -27.49 13.27 -12.41
CA VAL A 243 -27.30 12.86 -11.02
C VAL A 243 -28.61 13.10 -10.27
N GLY A 244 -29.44 12.05 -10.21
CA GLY A 244 -30.85 12.19 -9.78
C GLY A 244 -31.63 13.11 -10.72
N ASP A 245 -32.16 14.20 -10.17
CA ASP A 245 -32.88 15.23 -10.92
C ASP A 245 -32.00 16.43 -11.33
N ALA A 246 -30.72 16.42 -10.94
CA ALA A 246 -29.76 17.47 -11.28
C ALA A 246 -28.78 17.03 -12.39
N GLU A 247 -28.15 18.02 -13.02
CA GLU A 247 -27.03 17.82 -13.92
C GLU A 247 -25.74 18.26 -13.23
N GLU A 248 -24.69 17.45 -13.35
CA GLU A 248 -23.37 17.71 -12.77
C GLU A 248 -22.31 17.63 -13.88
N THR A 249 -21.56 18.71 -14.05
CA THR A 249 -20.43 18.74 -14.99
C THR A 249 -19.19 18.15 -14.32
N ARG A 250 -18.53 17.21 -14.99
CA ARG A 250 -17.26 16.62 -14.55
C ARG A 250 -16.16 16.81 -15.58
N PRO A 251 -14.90 17.06 -15.16
CA PRO A 251 -13.77 16.98 -16.06
C PRO A 251 -13.61 15.53 -16.57
N CYS A 252 -13.17 15.38 -17.81
CA CYS A 252 -13.10 14.08 -18.49
C CYS A 252 -11.75 13.90 -19.21
N TYR A 253 -11.68 13.90 -20.54
CA TYR A 253 -10.43 13.67 -21.27
C TYR A 253 -9.55 14.93 -21.34
N SER A 254 -9.15 15.42 -20.16
CA SER A 254 -8.26 16.55 -19.89
C SER A 254 -7.27 16.17 -18.77
N GLN A 255 -6.28 17.01 -18.51
CA GLN A 255 -5.32 16.80 -17.41
C GLN A 255 -6.04 16.70 -16.05
N ASP A 256 -6.92 17.65 -15.74
CA ASP A 256 -7.74 17.64 -14.52
C ASP A 256 -8.62 16.39 -14.44
N GLY A 257 -9.21 15.98 -15.57
CA GLY A 257 -10.10 14.83 -15.59
C GLY A 257 -9.35 13.51 -15.42
N PHE A 258 -8.16 13.37 -16.00
CA PHE A 258 -7.30 12.20 -15.79
C PHE A 258 -6.82 12.14 -14.33
N ARG A 259 -6.32 13.25 -13.78
CA ARG A 259 -5.92 13.38 -12.37
C ARG A 259 -7.07 13.05 -11.42
N TYR A 260 -8.28 13.50 -11.72
CA TYR A 260 -9.51 13.15 -11.00
C TYR A 260 -9.83 11.66 -11.05
N ALA A 261 -9.77 11.05 -12.24
CA ALA A 261 -10.01 9.63 -12.41
C ALA A 261 -8.95 8.78 -11.69
N VAL A 262 -7.68 9.17 -11.74
CA VAL A 262 -6.59 8.53 -10.98
C VAL A 262 -6.86 8.58 -9.48
N ALA A 263 -7.25 9.74 -8.92
CA ALA A 263 -7.61 9.86 -7.51
C ALA A 263 -8.80 8.95 -7.11
N LEU A 264 -9.81 8.84 -7.97
CA LEU A 264 -10.93 7.93 -7.76
C LEU A 264 -10.52 6.46 -7.81
N VAL A 265 -9.72 6.06 -8.80
CA VAL A 265 -9.24 4.68 -8.94
C VAL A 265 -8.36 4.32 -7.75
N ARG A 266 -7.40 5.17 -7.39
CA ARG A 266 -6.46 4.92 -6.30
C ARG A 266 -7.16 4.74 -4.96
N SER A 267 -8.21 5.51 -4.72
CA SER A 267 -8.99 5.43 -3.47
C SER A 267 -9.97 4.27 -3.38
N ARG A 268 -10.29 3.60 -4.51
CA ARG A 268 -11.39 2.62 -4.61
C ARG A 268 -11.03 1.29 -5.24
N SER A 269 -9.81 1.14 -5.75
CA SER A 269 -9.34 -0.10 -6.37
C SER A 269 -8.80 -1.07 -5.33
N PHE A 270 -8.82 -2.35 -5.67
CA PHE A 270 -8.36 -3.45 -4.84
C PHE A 270 -7.40 -4.33 -5.63
N PHE A 271 -6.38 -4.83 -4.96
CA PHE A 271 -5.49 -5.85 -5.52
C PHE A 271 -6.07 -7.23 -5.26
N VAL A 272 -6.50 -7.90 -6.32
CA VAL A 272 -7.26 -9.15 -6.24
C VAL A 272 -6.68 -10.11 -7.27
N ASP A 273 -6.42 -11.38 -6.93
CA ASP A 273 -5.86 -12.37 -7.88
C ASP A 273 -4.65 -11.86 -8.68
N GLY A 274 -3.73 -11.14 -8.02
CA GLY A 274 -2.48 -10.67 -8.62
C GLY A 274 -2.59 -9.46 -9.54
N ALA A 275 -3.72 -8.73 -9.55
CA ALA A 275 -3.84 -7.50 -10.35
C ALA A 275 -4.78 -6.46 -9.72
N LEU A 276 -4.55 -5.20 -10.05
CA LEU A 276 -5.36 -4.08 -9.59
C LEU A 276 -6.70 -4.03 -10.35
N ARG A 277 -7.81 -3.90 -9.61
CA ARG A 277 -9.15 -3.80 -10.17
C ARG A 277 -9.97 -2.75 -9.46
N LEU A 278 -10.70 -1.95 -10.23
CA LEU A 278 -11.82 -1.18 -9.69
C LEU A 278 -13.05 -2.07 -9.69
N LEU A 279 -13.66 -2.21 -8.52
CA LEU A 279 -14.73 -3.18 -8.27
C LEU A 279 -16.01 -2.45 -7.84
N PRO A 280 -16.81 -1.95 -8.81
CA PRO A 280 -18.07 -1.29 -8.52
C PRO A 280 -18.95 -2.07 -7.54
N TYR A 281 -19.59 -1.34 -6.63
CA TYR A 281 -20.42 -1.82 -5.52
C TYR A 281 -19.67 -2.48 -4.35
N LEU A 282 -18.53 -3.12 -4.61
CA LEU A 282 -17.64 -3.58 -3.53
C LEU A 282 -16.91 -2.40 -2.88
N ASP A 283 -16.57 -1.38 -3.68
CA ASP A 283 -15.89 -0.15 -3.29
C ASP A 283 -16.73 0.84 -2.45
N TYR A 284 -17.99 0.50 -2.14
CA TYR A 284 -18.75 1.22 -1.10
C TYR A 284 -18.38 0.76 0.32
N ALA A 285 -17.72 -0.38 0.49
CA ALA A 285 -17.34 -0.86 1.81
C ALA A 285 -16.29 0.09 2.40
N ASN A 286 -16.60 0.68 3.56
CA ASN A 286 -15.68 1.59 4.23
C ASN A 286 -14.58 0.85 5.00
N HIS A 287 -13.50 1.55 5.27
CA HIS A 287 -12.35 1.02 5.96
C HIS A 287 -12.57 0.82 7.48
N ASP A 288 -12.06 -0.29 8.01
CA ASP A 288 -11.76 -0.56 9.43
C ASP A 288 -10.77 -1.73 9.46
N ASP A 289 -9.74 -1.67 10.30
CA ASP A 289 -8.75 -2.75 10.44
C ASP A 289 -9.10 -3.76 11.54
N PHE A 290 -10.10 -3.48 12.38
CA PHE A 290 -10.42 -4.32 13.53
C PHE A 290 -11.51 -5.35 13.22
N GLY A 291 -11.08 -6.61 13.05
CA GLY A 291 -11.99 -7.74 12.84
C GLY A 291 -12.72 -7.65 11.50
N THR A 292 -12.00 -7.23 10.48
CA THR A 292 -12.46 -7.11 9.09
C THR A 292 -11.57 -7.97 8.19
N LEU A 293 -12.00 -8.16 6.94
CA LEU A 293 -11.25 -8.91 5.94
C LEU A 293 -11.06 -8.02 4.71
N GLU A 294 -9.97 -8.23 4.00
CA GLU A 294 -9.76 -7.65 2.67
C GLU A 294 -10.72 -8.30 1.65
N ILE A 295 -10.96 -7.59 0.54
CA ILE A 295 -11.66 -8.18 -0.60
C ILE A 295 -10.77 -9.24 -1.22
N SER A 296 -11.32 -10.44 -1.35
CA SER A 296 -10.58 -11.59 -1.86
C SER A 296 -10.93 -11.92 -3.30
N GLY A 297 -9.94 -12.48 -3.99
CA GLY A 297 -10.07 -13.05 -5.32
C GLY A 297 -10.29 -14.54 -5.27
N GLY A 298 -10.61 -15.12 -6.43
CA GLY A 298 -10.73 -16.56 -6.61
C GLY A 298 -12.01 -17.01 -7.30
N GLY A 299 -12.13 -18.33 -7.47
CA GLY A 299 -13.32 -18.93 -8.06
C GLY A 299 -14.54 -18.63 -7.19
N VAL A 300 -15.57 -18.02 -7.76
CA VAL A 300 -16.79 -17.61 -7.03
C VAL A 300 -17.70 -18.82 -6.75
N GLY A 301 -17.13 -19.88 -6.17
CA GLY A 301 -17.69 -21.23 -6.05
C GLY A 301 -17.33 -21.90 -4.73
N GLY A 302 -17.50 -21.20 -3.60
CA GLY A 302 -17.49 -21.81 -2.27
C GLY A 302 -18.90 -22.28 -1.89
N GLY A 303 -19.35 -23.42 -2.43
CA GLY A 303 -20.63 -24.05 -2.03
C GLY A 303 -21.23 -25.01 -3.06
N ILE A 304 -21.01 -26.31 -2.85
CA ILE A 304 -21.69 -27.52 -3.38
C ILE A 304 -22.52 -27.35 -4.68
N GLY A 305 -21.96 -27.84 -5.80
CA GLY A 305 -22.73 -28.37 -6.93
C GLY A 305 -22.83 -27.47 -8.17
N MET A 306 -21.99 -27.78 -9.16
CA MET A 306 -22.20 -27.64 -10.61
C MET A 306 -22.74 -26.30 -11.15
N VAL A 307 -21.88 -25.57 -11.90
CA VAL A 307 -22.13 -24.96 -13.23
C VAL A 307 -21.07 -23.86 -13.57
N TRP A 308 -20.28 -23.34 -12.62
CA TRP A 308 -19.30 -22.24 -12.87
C TRP A 308 -17.89 -22.50 -12.33
N GLU A 309 -17.32 -23.68 -12.59
CA GLU A 309 -16.05 -24.17 -12.01
C GLU A 309 -14.77 -23.43 -12.51
N SER A 310 -14.89 -22.31 -13.24
CA SER A 310 -13.73 -21.62 -13.84
C SER A 310 -13.80 -20.08 -13.88
N ALA A 311 -14.86 -19.46 -13.36
CA ALA A 311 -15.00 -17.99 -13.42
C ALA A 311 -14.34 -17.33 -12.20
N LYS A 312 -13.26 -16.58 -12.45
CA LYS A 312 -12.66 -15.66 -11.47
C LYS A 312 -13.69 -14.60 -11.05
N GLY A 313 -13.61 -14.12 -9.82
CA GLY A 313 -14.45 -13.03 -9.36
C GLY A 313 -13.96 -12.43 -8.06
N ALA A 314 -14.71 -11.46 -7.57
CA ALA A 314 -14.42 -10.78 -6.32
C ALA A 314 -15.43 -11.19 -5.24
N LEU A 315 -14.95 -11.33 -4.01
CA LEU A 315 -15.74 -11.78 -2.87
C LEU A 315 -15.42 -10.93 -1.63
N LEU A 316 -16.44 -10.25 -1.13
CA LEU A 316 -16.46 -9.60 0.18
C LEU A 316 -17.14 -10.51 1.19
N LYS A 317 -16.42 -10.81 2.28
CA LYS A 317 -16.91 -11.58 3.42
C LYS A 317 -17.01 -10.69 4.66
N ALA A 318 -17.90 -11.06 5.58
CA ALA A 318 -17.93 -10.42 6.89
C ALA A 318 -16.70 -10.86 7.72
N GLY A 319 -15.94 -9.92 8.27
CA GLY A 319 -14.83 -10.25 9.18
C GLY A 319 -15.24 -10.55 10.62
N LYS A 320 -16.50 -10.29 10.96
CA LYS A 320 -17.12 -10.56 12.26
C LYS A 320 -18.62 -10.78 12.10
N GLU A 321 -19.30 -11.22 13.15
CA GLU A 321 -20.76 -11.31 13.16
C GLU A 321 -21.38 -9.91 13.00
N LEU A 322 -22.30 -9.78 12.03
CA LEU A 322 -23.01 -8.54 11.73
C LEU A 322 -24.52 -8.76 11.86
N LYS A 323 -25.22 -7.78 12.40
CA LYS A 323 -26.70 -7.74 12.43
C LYS A 323 -27.23 -7.00 11.22
N ALA A 324 -28.51 -7.23 10.92
CA ALA A 324 -29.21 -6.40 9.95
C ALA A 324 -29.18 -4.92 10.40
N GLY A 325 -28.71 -4.04 9.54
CA GLY A 325 -28.52 -2.62 9.85
C GLY A 325 -27.09 -2.23 10.26
N ASP A 326 -26.20 -3.19 10.53
CA ASP A 326 -24.79 -2.89 10.80
C ASP A 326 -24.05 -2.52 9.51
N GLU A 327 -23.12 -1.58 9.62
CA GLU A 327 -22.23 -1.21 8.51
C GLU A 327 -21.24 -2.34 8.23
N VAL A 328 -21.07 -2.66 6.95
CA VAL A 328 -20.08 -3.60 6.46
C VAL A 328 -18.79 -2.81 6.19
N LYS A 329 -17.75 -3.15 6.94
CA LYS A 329 -16.41 -2.58 6.79
C LYS A 329 -15.39 -3.64 6.39
N ILE A 330 -14.34 -3.21 5.71
CA ILE A 330 -13.25 -4.06 5.21
C ILE A 330 -11.89 -3.46 5.58
N SER A 331 -10.85 -4.29 5.63
CA SER A 331 -9.49 -3.76 5.62
C SER A 331 -9.12 -3.36 4.19
N TYR A 332 -8.37 -2.27 4.05
CA TYR A 332 -7.84 -1.81 2.75
C TYR A 332 -6.43 -2.36 2.49
N GLY A 333 -5.95 -3.25 3.36
CA GLY A 333 -4.64 -3.86 3.31
C GLY A 333 -3.64 -3.22 4.28
N PRO A 334 -2.50 -3.90 4.50
CA PRO A 334 -1.43 -3.35 5.33
C PRO A 334 -0.77 -2.18 4.60
N LYS A 335 -0.95 -0.97 5.11
CA LYS A 335 -0.44 0.28 4.51
C LYS A 335 0.12 1.22 5.58
N GLY A 336 1.14 1.99 5.21
CA GLY A 336 1.66 3.07 6.03
C GLY A 336 0.72 4.28 6.12
N PRO A 337 0.96 5.21 7.06
CA PRO A 337 0.17 6.44 7.17
C PRO A 337 0.20 7.28 5.88
N ALA A 338 1.35 7.38 5.22
CA ALA A 338 1.48 8.10 3.96
C ALA A 338 0.70 7.43 2.82
N ASP A 339 0.74 6.10 2.73
CA ASP A 339 -0.03 5.35 1.73
C ASP A 339 -1.53 5.52 1.94
N TYR A 340 -2.01 5.45 3.18
CA TYR A 340 -3.41 5.70 3.48
C TYR A 340 -3.85 7.10 3.03
N LEU A 341 -3.02 8.12 3.28
CA LEU A 341 -3.33 9.47 2.87
C LEU A 341 -3.27 9.64 1.35
N LEU A 342 -2.19 9.18 0.70
CA LEU A 342 -1.97 9.31 -0.75
C LEU A 342 -2.94 8.47 -1.57
N ASP A 343 -3.35 7.32 -1.07
CA ASP A 343 -4.25 6.41 -1.79
C ASP A 343 -5.71 6.72 -1.50
N HIS A 344 -6.08 7.04 -0.25
CA HIS A 344 -7.48 7.09 0.17
C HIS A 344 -7.93 8.43 0.77
N GLY A 345 -7.00 9.36 1.04
CA GLY A 345 -7.34 10.70 1.55
C GLY A 345 -7.62 10.78 3.05
N PHE A 346 -7.21 9.77 3.84
CA PHE A 346 -7.34 9.80 5.31
C PHE A 346 -6.20 9.03 5.97
N VAL A 347 -6.01 9.21 7.28
CA VAL A 347 -5.08 8.40 8.09
C VAL A 347 -5.87 7.65 9.17
N PRO A 348 -5.91 6.31 9.16
CA PRO A 348 -6.68 5.55 10.16
C PRO A 348 -6.07 5.70 11.55
N GLU A 349 -6.90 5.52 12.58
CA GLU A 349 -6.49 5.66 13.99
C GLU A 349 -5.31 4.74 14.34
N MET A 350 -5.25 3.54 13.76
CA MET A 350 -4.16 2.61 14.03
C MET A 350 -2.78 3.09 13.53
N CYS A 351 -2.74 3.94 12.51
CA CYS A 351 -1.51 4.50 11.96
C CYS A 351 -1.08 5.78 12.69
N GLN A 352 -1.85 6.26 13.67
CA GLN A 352 -1.51 7.47 14.41
C GLN A 352 -0.51 7.15 15.53
N SER A 353 0.52 7.98 15.69
CA SER A 353 1.59 7.84 16.69
C SER A 353 1.10 7.73 18.15
N THR A 354 -0.10 8.25 18.44
CA THR A 354 -0.75 8.21 19.76
C THR A 354 -1.54 6.94 20.02
N SER A 355 -1.64 6.05 19.04
CA SER A 355 -2.45 4.85 19.15
C SER A 355 -1.78 3.77 19.99
N ASN A 356 -2.55 3.21 20.92
CA ASN A 356 -2.16 2.02 21.68
C ASN A 356 -2.54 0.70 20.96
N THR A 357 -3.10 0.78 19.75
CA THR A 357 -3.64 -0.40 19.04
C THR A 357 -2.62 -1.14 18.18
N GLY A 358 -1.37 -0.66 18.10
CA GLY A 358 -0.25 -1.42 17.54
C GLY A 358 -0.20 -1.51 16.02
N GLY A 359 -0.75 -0.52 15.30
CA GLY A 359 -0.57 -0.44 13.85
C GLY A 359 0.90 -0.23 13.45
N ALA A 360 1.32 -0.80 12.33
CA ALA A 360 2.65 -0.61 11.79
C ALA A 360 2.77 0.82 11.24
N VAL A 361 3.48 1.65 11.97
CA VAL A 361 3.88 2.97 11.51
C VAL A 361 5.09 2.78 10.60
N THR A 362 5.05 3.26 9.37
CA THR A 362 6.16 3.06 8.41
C THR A 362 6.67 4.39 7.86
N ALA A 363 7.92 4.41 7.43
CA ALA A 363 8.55 5.48 6.65
C ALA A 363 9.42 4.87 5.56
N GLU A 364 9.67 5.59 4.47
CA GLU A 364 10.44 5.10 3.32
C GLU A 364 11.86 5.68 3.31
N LEU A 365 12.86 4.85 3.08
CA LEU A 365 14.25 5.26 2.86
C LEU A 365 14.74 4.79 1.50
N THR A 366 15.31 5.72 0.72
CA THR A 366 15.85 5.42 -0.61
C THR A 366 17.38 5.37 -0.59
N PHE A 367 17.93 4.34 -1.22
CA PHE A 367 19.37 4.16 -1.41
C PHE A 367 19.67 3.83 -2.86
N GLU A 368 20.88 4.17 -3.32
CA GLU A 368 21.29 3.94 -4.69
C GLU A 368 22.73 3.44 -4.80
N VAL A 369 23.02 2.73 -5.89
CA VAL A 369 24.40 2.49 -6.35
C VAL A 369 24.89 3.77 -7.03
N ASP A 370 25.90 4.40 -6.43
CA ASP A 370 26.48 5.65 -6.93
C ASP A 370 27.00 5.50 -8.36
N ASP A 371 26.62 6.42 -9.26
CA ASP A 371 27.05 6.42 -10.65
C ASP A 371 28.56 6.58 -10.85
N SER A 372 29.25 7.14 -9.85
CA SER A 372 30.70 7.30 -9.82
C SER A 372 31.44 6.11 -9.18
N ASP A 373 30.72 5.09 -8.72
CA ASP A 373 31.33 3.90 -8.13
C ASP A 373 32.16 3.15 -9.18
N ARG A 374 33.44 2.93 -8.87
CA ARG A 374 34.36 2.18 -9.71
C ARG A 374 33.87 0.76 -10.03
N PHE A 375 33.11 0.16 -9.12
CA PHE A 375 32.59 -1.20 -9.21
C PHE A 375 31.10 -1.24 -9.59
N ARG A 376 30.56 -0.14 -10.11
CA ARG A 376 29.14 0.00 -10.43
C ARG A 376 28.64 -1.11 -11.35
N ASP A 377 29.34 -1.37 -12.47
CA ASP A 377 28.91 -2.34 -13.46
C ASP A 377 28.81 -3.75 -12.86
N ASP A 378 29.79 -4.17 -12.05
CA ASP A 378 29.76 -5.47 -11.38
C ASP A 378 28.59 -5.56 -10.37
N LYS A 379 28.31 -4.48 -9.63
CA LYS A 379 27.19 -4.42 -8.68
C LYS A 379 25.85 -4.48 -9.39
N LEU A 380 25.69 -3.75 -10.50
CA LEU A 380 24.46 -3.78 -11.29
C LEU A 380 24.22 -5.15 -11.88
N ASP A 381 25.29 -5.78 -12.38
CA ASP A 381 25.23 -7.16 -12.82
C ASP A 381 24.70 -8.02 -11.65
N VAL A 382 25.22 -7.90 -10.42
CA VAL A 382 24.74 -8.73 -9.28
C VAL A 382 23.24 -8.55 -9.05
N LEU A 383 22.79 -7.29 -9.05
CA LEU A 383 21.38 -6.96 -8.86
C LEU A 383 20.53 -7.58 -9.99
N GLU A 384 20.94 -7.46 -11.25
CA GLU A 384 20.21 -7.97 -12.40
C GLU A 384 20.06 -9.50 -12.38
N TYR A 385 21.09 -10.26 -12.01
CA TYR A 385 21.07 -11.73 -12.15
C TYR A 385 20.64 -12.47 -10.88
N GLU A 386 21.10 -12.05 -9.70
CA GLU A 386 20.89 -12.82 -8.47
C GLU A 386 19.56 -12.49 -7.79
N THR A 387 18.98 -11.31 -8.07
CA THR A 387 17.71 -10.91 -7.46
C THR A 387 16.51 -11.16 -8.37
N PHE A 388 16.72 -11.46 -9.65
CA PHE A 388 15.68 -11.54 -10.68
C PHE A 388 14.55 -12.53 -10.37
N GLU A 389 14.88 -13.73 -9.90
CA GLU A 389 13.88 -14.79 -9.68
C GLU A 389 13.10 -14.62 -8.38
N LEU A 390 13.65 -13.91 -7.39
CA LEU A 390 13.06 -13.78 -6.05
C LEU A 390 12.36 -12.43 -5.86
N ALA A 391 13.10 -11.35 -6.05
CA ALA A 391 12.65 -9.97 -5.87
C ALA A 391 13.62 -9.05 -6.62
N PRO A 392 13.36 -8.78 -7.92
CA PRO A 392 14.25 -7.96 -8.75
C PRO A 392 14.56 -6.63 -8.07
N MET A 393 15.85 -6.35 -7.90
CA MET A 393 16.35 -5.09 -7.39
C MET A 393 16.94 -4.26 -8.52
N GLU A 394 16.42 -3.04 -8.66
CA GLU A 394 16.97 -1.92 -9.42
C GLU A 394 18.16 -1.21 -8.72
N PRO A 395 18.94 -0.39 -9.44
CA PRO A 395 20.04 0.40 -8.89
C PRO A 395 19.64 1.40 -7.80
N VAL A 396 18.38 1.87 -7.83
CA VAL A 396 17.79 2.76 -6.83
C VAL A 396 16.68 1.96 -6.15
N GLN A 397 16.74 1.86 -4.82
CA GLN A 397 15.82 1.06 -4.03
C GLN A 397 15.23 1.85 -2.88
N ALA A 398 13.92 1.72 -2.70
CA ALA A 398 13.19 2.23 -1.56
C ALA A 398 12.88 1.08 -0.61
N PHE A 399 13.11 1.30 0.69
CA PHE A 399 12.84 0.32 1.73
C PHE A 399 11.97 0.95 2.81
N ASP A 400 10.96 0.22 3.25
CA ASP A 400 10.13 0.61 4.39
C ASP A 400 10.85 0.28 5.70
N VAL A 401 10.88 1.26 6.59
CA VAL A 401 11.28 1.08 7.99
C VAL A 401 10.07 1.20 8.88
N THR A 402 10.03 0.42 9.96
CA THR A 402 8.85 0.31 10.82
C THR A 402 9.06 0.94 12.21
N GLY A 403 7.98 1.44 12.78
CA GLY A 403 7.89 2.03 14.11
C GLY A 403 6.62 1.59 14.85
N GLY A 404 6.31 2.30 15.94
CA GLY A 404 5.11 2.05 16.74
C GLY A 404 5.25 0.97 17.83
N PRO A 405 4.18 0.69 18.58
CA PRO A 405 4.19 -0.33 19.63
C PRO A 405 4.49 -1.72 19.06
N GLY A 406 5.48 -2.41 19.62
CA GLY A 406 5.85 -3.77 19.20
C GLY A 406 6.91 -3.86 18.09
N SER A 407 7.22 -2.78 17.38
CA SER A 407 8.34 -2.75 16.42
C SER A 407 9.69 -2.55 17.13
N THR A 408 10.70 -3.31 16.72
CA THR A 408 12.09 -3.19 17.18
C THR A 408 12.84 -2.05 16.51
N GLY A 409 12.35 -1.53 15.37
CA GLY A 409 13.10 -0.64 14.49
C GLY A 409 14.20 -1.35 13.70
N GLU A 410 14.23 -2.68 13.69
CA GLU A 410 15.17 -3.44 12.86
C GLU A 410 14.84 -3.25 11.37
N PRO A 411 15.81 -2.87 10.52
CA PRO A 411 15.60 -2.76 9.07
C PRO A 411 15.29 -4.11 8.42
N ASP A 412 14.64 -4.07 7.26
CA ASP A 412 14.44 -5.25 6.42
C ASP A 412 15.81 -5.91 6.10
N PRO A 413 15.97 -7.25 6.24
CA PRO A 413 17.18 -7.96 5.82
C PRO A 413 17.62 -7.66 4.38
N ALA A 414 16.67 -7.42 3.46
CA ALA A 414 16.93 -7.03 2.08
C ALA A 414 17.60 -5.64 1.97
N MET A 415 17.19 -4.69 2.82
CA MET A 415 17.82 -3.38 2.92
C MET A 415 19.29 -3.49 3.34
N MET A 416 19.57 -4.33 4.34
CA MET A 416 20.95 -4.58 4.78
C MET A 416 21.80 -5.28 3.71
N GLN A 417 21.23 -6.26 2.99
CA GLN A 417 21.90 -6.93 1.88
C GLN A 417 22.28 -5.96 0.78
N PHE A 418 21.32 -5.15 0.34
CA PHE A 418 21.51 -4.13 -0.67
C PHE A 418 22.61 -3.14 -0.25
N LEU A 419 22.56 -2.63 0.99
CA LEU A 419 23.55 -1.68 1.47
C LEU A 419 24.95 -2.26 1.61
N ARG A 420 25.08 -3.53 2.00
CA ARG A 420 26.38 -4.22 2.00
C ARG A 420 26.97 -4.29 0.60
N LEU A 421 26.15 -4.57 -0.42
CA LEU A 421 26.57 -4.54 -1.83
C LEU A 421 26.94 -3.12 -2.29
N VAL A 422 26.08 -2.13 -2.00
CA VAL A 422 26.32 -0.71 -2.33
C VAL A 422 27.65 -0.23 -1.72
N LYS A 423 27.92 -0.59 -0.46
CA LYS A 423 29.16 -0.22 0.24
C LYS A 423 30.33 -1.19 0.03
N LEU A 424 30.18 -2.19 -0.84
CA LEU A 424 31.23 -3.15 -1.14
C LEU A 424 32.34 -2.48 -1.95
N GLY A 425 33.59 -2.65 -1.51
CA GLY A 425 34.73 -2.02 -2.17
C GLY A 425 36.04 -2.26 -1.43
N GLY A 426 37.11 -1.61 -1.90
CA GLY A 426 38.42 -1.68 -1.26
C GLY A 426 38.93 -3.13 -1.11
N LYS A 427 39.12 -3.57 0.15
CA LYS A 427 39.60 -4.93 0.46
C LYS A 427 38.56 -6.02 0.23
N ASP A 428 37.29 -5.67 0.14
CA ASP A 428 36.18 -6.62 -0.01
C ASP A 428 35.74 -6.76 -1.48
N ALA A 429 36.30 -5.94 -2.39
CA ALA A 429 35.95 -5.94 -3.81
C ALA A 429 36.23 -7.29 -4.51
N PHE A 430 37.09 -8.14 -3.96
CA PHE A 430 37.34 -9.49 -4.49
C PHE A 430 36.07 -10.36 -4.52
N LEU A 431 35.04 -10.03 -3.73
CA LEU A 431 33.76 -10.74 -3.75
C LEU A 431 32.95 -10.47 -5.02
N LEU A 432 33.28 -9.42 -5.78
CA LEU A 432 32.67 -9.11 -7.07
C LEU A 432 33.28 -9.93 -8.22
N GLU A 433 34.34 -10.70 -7.96
CA GLU A 433 34.98 -11.53 -8.98
C GLU A 433 34.03 -12.63 -9.46
N SER A 434 34.15 -12.99 -10.74
CA SER A 434 33.30 -13.98 -11.42
C SER A 434 33.16 -15.34 -10.71
N ILE A 435 34.13 -15.73 -9.86
CA ILE A 435 34.08 -16.98 -9.09
C ILE A 435 33.02 -16.99 -7.99
N PHE A 436 32.62 -15.82 -7.49
CA PHE A 436 31.64 -15.67 -6.42
C PHE A 436 30.28 -15.22 -6.94
N ARG A 437 30.11 -15.13 -8.27
CA ARG A 437 28.96 -14.53 -8.92
C ARG A 437 27.62 -15.07 -8.40
N ASN A 438 27.52 -16.39 -8.28
CA ASN A 438 26.30 -17.10 -7.88
C ASN A 438 26.13 -17.21 -6.34
N GLU A 439 27.08 -16.67 -5.57
CA GLU A 439 27.10 -16.76 -4.09
C GLU A 439 27.11 -15.39 -3.42
N ILE A 440 27.46 -14.34 -4.16
CA ILE A 440 27.72 -13.00 -3.61
C ILE A 440 26.49 -12.44 -2.90
N TRP A 441 25.29 -12.63 -3.45
CA TRP A 441 24.06 -12.16 -2.82
C TRP A 441 23.83 -12.86 -1.47
N GLY A 442 24.08 -14.17 -1.42
CA GLY A 442 24.09 -14.95 -0.18
C GLY A 442 25.15 -14.47 0.81
N PHE A 443 26.31 -13.99 0.34
CA PHE A 443 27.31 -13.39 1.23
C PHE A 443 26.86 -12.05 1.81
N MET A 444 26.04 -11.27 1.08
CA MET A 444 25.50 -10.01 1.58
C MET A 444 24.42 -10.23 2.66
N SER A 445 23.85 -11.43 2.78
CA SER A 445 22.84 -11.74 3.81
C SER A 445 23.39 -11.70 5.24
N VAL A 446 24.72 -11.71 5.37
CA VAL A 446 25.47 -11.65 6.63
C VAL A 446 26.58 -10.60 6.55
N PRO A 447 27.13 -10.12 7.68
CA PRO A 447 28.18 -9.10 7.66
C PRO A 447 29.41 -9.52 6.84
N VAL A 448 29.90 -8.63 5.98
CA VAL A 448 31.03 -8.93 5.07
C VAL A 448 32.37 -8.68 5.77
N SER A 449 32.60 -7.43 6.16
CA SER A 449 33.75 -6.96 6.94
C SER A 449 33.30 -5.86 7.90
N GLU A 450 34.06 -5.61 8.97
CA GLU A 450 33.71 -4.55 9.93
C GLU A 450 33.61 -3.18 9.25
N GLN A 451 34.50 -2.90 8.29
CA GLN A 451 34.48 -1.64 7.55
C GLN A 451 33.24 -1.53 6.65
N ASN A 452 32.87 -2.59 5.92
CA ASN A 452 31.69 -2.60 5.08
C ASN A 452 30.40 -2.47 5.91
N GLU A 453 30.31 -3.21 7.01
CA GLU A 453 29.16 -3.17 7.91
C GLU A 453 29.02 -1.78 8.55
N ARG A 454 30.12 -1.16 8.99
CA ARG A 454 30.13 0.21 9.50
C ARG A 454 29.58 1.19 8.47
N LEU A 455 30.01 1.09 7.21
CA LEU A 455 29.52 1.97 6.14
C LEU A 455 28.02 1.76 5.84
N ALA A 456 27.54 0.52 5.85
CA ALA A 456 26.13 0.20 5.66
C ALA A 456 25.28 0.76 6.82
N VAL A 457 25.69 0.50 8.07
CA VAL A 457 25.01 1.00 9.27
C VAL A 457 24.99 2.54 9.31
N THR A 458 26.13 3.18 9.04
CA THR A 458 26.22 4.65 8.98
C THR A 458 25.34 5.24 7.89
N ALA A 459 25.23 4.59 6.71
CA ALA A 459 24.34 5.06 5.65
C ALA A 459 22.88 5.13 6.09
N ILE A 460 22.40 4.16 6.89
CA ILE A 460 21.03 4.18 7.42
C ILE A 460 20.88 5.29 8.46
N ILE A 461 21.83 5.42 9.38
CA ILE A 461 21.81 6.48 10.41
C ILE A 461 21.76 7.86 9.75
N ASP A 462 22.61 8.10 8.76
CA ASP A 462 22.69 9.37 8.04
C ASP A 462 21.39 9.64 7.25
N ALA A 463 20.82 8.63 6.61
CA ALA A 463 19.54 8.73 5.90
C ALA A 463 18.38 9.08 6.86
N CYS A 464 18.27 8.37 7.99
CA CYS A 464 17.27 8.71 9.02
C CYS A 464 17.47 10.12 9.56
N GLN A 465 18.70 10.52 9.87
CA GLN A 465 19.01 11.84 10.41
C GLN A 465 18.68 12.95 9.41
N LYS A 466 19.00 12.74 8.12
CA LYS A 466 18.65 13.66 7.03
C LYS A 466 17.12 13.81 6.93
N ALA A 467 16.39 12.70 6.84
CA ALA A 467 14.92 12.70 6.74
C ALA A 467 14.25 13.41 7.94
N LEU A 468 14.71 13.14 9.17
CA LEU A 468 14.22 13.81 10.38
C LEU A 468 14.48 15.32 10.36
N THR A 469 15.64 15.74 9.85
CA THR A 469 16.01 17.16 9.76
C THR A 469 15.15 17.90 8.74
N GLU A 470 14.91 17.30 7.56
CA GLU A 470 14.00 17.84 6.54
C GLU A 470 12.57 18.00 7.08
N MET A 471 12.07 17.00 7.83
CA MET A 471 10.76 17.08 8.49
C MET A 471 10.69 18.16 9.58
N ASP A 472 11.76 18.34 10.38
CA ASP A 472 11.82 19.39 11.40
C ASP A 472 11.79 20.78 10.77
N GLU A 473 12.53 20.99 9.69
CA GLU A 473 12.55 22.24 8.94
C GLU A 473 11.18 22.65 8.41
N ALA A 474 10.40 21.67 7.94
CA ALA A 474 9.02 21.88 7.48
C ALA A 474 8.05 22.37 8.57
N THR A 475 8.40 22.24 9.87
CA THR A 475 7.50 22.57 10.99
C THR A 475 7.79 23.91 11.67
N LYS A 476 8.91 24.58 11.34
CA LYS A 476 9.40 25.74 12.08
C LYS A 476 8.42 26.93 12.12
N ASP A 477 7.50 27.01 11.16
CA ASP A 477 6.56 28.13 11.00
C ASP A 477 5.08 27.76 11.22
N VAL A 478 4.79 26.56 11.74
CA VAL A 478 3.43 26.01 11.81
C VAL A 478 2.85 26.08 13.23
N ASP A 479 1.84 26.93 13.46
CA ASP A 479 1.07 26.96 14.71
C ASP A 479 -0.02 25.87 14.72
N ASN A 480 0.20 24.85 15.56
CA ASN A 480 -0.69 23.69 15.71
C ASN A 480 -2.14 24.05 16.10
N ALA A 481 -2.39 25.23 16.69
CA ALA A 481 -3.73 25.63 17.11
C ALA A 481 -4.65 26.06 15.95
N THR A 482 -4.08 26.32 14.76
CA THR A 482 -4.79 26.89 13.59
C THR A 482 -4.73 26.02 12.33
N LEU A 483 -4.32 24.77 12.44
CA LEU A 483 -4.16 23.88 11.29
C LEU A 483 -5.49 23.60 10.57
N SER A 484 -5.46 23.66 9.24
CA SER A 484 -6.51 23.12 8.38
C SER A 484 -6.62 21.60 8.57
N ASP A 485 -7.75 21.01 8.16
CA ASP A 485 -7.92 19.56 8.28
C ASP A 485 -6.91 18.77 7.42
N LYS A 486 -6.54 19.29 6.25
CA LYS A 486 -5.48 18.73 5.40
C LYS A 486 -4.10 18.79 6.08
N GLN A 487 -3.76 19.92 6.69
CA GLN A 487 -2.51 20.07 7.44
C GLN A 487 -2.45 19.14 8.66
N LYS A 488 -3.59 18.85 9.31
CA LYS A 488 -3.64 17.85 10.39
C LYS A 488 -3.33 16.46 9.88
N LEU A 489 -3.83 16.07 8.71
CA LEU A 489 -3.50 14.78 8.08
C LEU A 489 -2.00 14.70 7.78
N CYS A 490 -1.40 15.74 7.19
CA CYS A 490 0.04 15.80 6.96
C CYS A 490 0.84 15.71 8.27
N ALA A 491 0.40 16.38 9.33
CA ALA A 491 1.03 16.30 10.64
C ALA A 491 0.95 14.88 11.23
N MET A 492 -0.19 14.19 11.08
CA MET A 492 -0.34 12.79 11.51
C MET A 492 0.62 11.86 10.77
N VAL A 493 0.77 12.02 9.45
CA VAL A 493 1.74 11.25 8.66
C VAL A 493 3.15 11.50 9.16
N ARG A 494 3.54 12.77 9.28
CA ARG A 494 4.87 13.18 9.74
C ARG A 494 5.20 12.61 11.11
N ASP A 495 4.33 12.80 12.10
CA ASP A 495 4.57 12.33 13.47
C ASP A 495 4.75 10.81 13.53
N SER A 496 4.03 10.11 12.67
CA SER A 496 4.10 8.66 12.57
C SER A 496 5.43 8.27 11.89
N GLU A 497 5.74 8.78 10.71
CA GLU A 497 7.01 8.49 10.02
C GLU A 497 8.24 8.82 10.86
N ARG A 498 8.23 9.95 11.59
CA ARG A 498 9.28 10.31 12.55
C ARG A 498 9.50 9.22 13.59
N GLN A 499 8.44 8.63 14.11
CA GLN A 499 8.54 7.54 15.08
C GLN A 499 9.25 6.30 14.48
N ALA A 500 8.96 5.96 13.22
CA ALA A 500 9.64 4.87 12.52
C ALA A 500 11.13 5.17 12.28
N LEU A 501 11.44 6.40 11.82
CA LEU A 501 12.81 6.86 11.60
C LEU A 501 13.63 6.91 12.90
N GLU A 502 13.07 7.45 13.98
CA GLU A 502 13.75 7.53 15.28
C GLU A 502 14.00 6.14 15.87
N ARG A 503 13.03 5.22 15.81
CA ARG A 503 13.18 3.82 16.23
C ARG A 503 14.30 3.13 15.48
N THR A 504 14.30 3.25 14.15
CA THR A 504 15.30 2.65 13.28
C THR A 504 16.68 3.23 13.56
N MET A 505 16.79 4.55 13.71
CA MET A 505 18.05 5.20 14.04
C MET A 505 18.60 4.73 15.40
N ILE A 506 17.75 4.51 16.42
CA ILE A 506 18.18 3.96 17.71
C ILE A 506 18.73 2.54 17.54
N TYR A 507 18.00 1.68 16.82
CA TYR A 507 18.44 0.31 16.53
C TYR A 507 19.81 0.30 15.83
N MET A 508 19.95 1.10 14.77
CA MET A 508 21.19 1.17 14.00
C MET A 508 22.37 1.74 14.80
N LYS A 509 22.12 2.67 15.72
CA LYS A 509 23.16 3.16 16.64
C LYS A 509 23.66 2.05 17.58
N GLN A 510 22.76 1.22 18.10
CA GLN A 510 23.14 0.04 18.89
C GLN A 510 23.95 -0.96 18.06
N GLU A 511 23.52 -1.23 16.82
CA GLU A 511 24.25 -2.08 15.88
C GLU A 511 25.65 -1.53 15.56
N SER A 512 25.81 -0.20 15.53
CA SER A 512 27.10 0.45 15.29
C SER A 512 28.08 0.29 16.46
N GLU A 513 27.57 0.14 17.69
CA GLU A 513 28.35 -0.09 18.90
C GLU A 513 28.75 -1.57 19.06
N ALA A 514 27.97 -2.49 18.47
CA ALA A 514 28.17 -3.93 18.55
C ALA A 514 28.93 -4.53 17.35
N LEU A 515 29.60 -3.72 16.53
CA LEU A 515 30.28 -4.18 15.32
C LEU A 515 31.41 -5.19 15.61
N ASP A 516 32.10 -5.07 16.73
CA ASP A 516 33.18 -5.99 17.13
C ASP A 516 32.67 -7.37 17.58
N LEU A 517 31.37 -7.49 17.87
CA LEU A 517 30.72 -8.74 18.26
C LEU A 517 30.23 -9.57 17.07
N LYS A 518 30.26 -9.00 15.86
CA LYS A 518 29.78 -9.65 14.64
C LYS A 518 30.84 -10.58 14.05
N GLU A 519 30.39 -11.72 13.53
CA GLU A 519 31.24 -12.64 12.80
C GLU A 519 31.27 -12.27 11.31
N TYR A 520 32.47 -12.02 10.77
CA TYR A 520 32.67 -11.54 9.40
C TYR A 520 33.08 -12.65 8.42
N TYR A 521 33.11 -12.33 7.11
CA TYR A 521 33.38 -13.30 6.04
C TYR A 521 34.66 -14.12 6.26
N GLN A 522 35.75 -13.45 6.66
CA GLN A 522 37.03 -14.12 6.88
C GLN A 522 36.98 -15.11 8.04
N GLU A 523 36.32 -14.73 9.15
CA GLU A 523 36.14 -15.61 10.31
C GLU A 523 35.29 -16.82 9.95
N ARG A 524 34.14 -16.61 9.32
CA ARG A 524 33.27 -17.71 8.83
C ARG A 524 34.02 -18.66 7.91
N ARG A 525 34.86 -18.11 7.02
CA ARG A 525 35.67 -18.92 6.09
C ARG A 525 36.71 -19.75 6.84
N LEU A 526 37.37 -19.20 7.86
CA LEU A 526 38.33 -19.94 8.69
C LEU A 526 37.65 -21.08 9.47
N LYS A 527 36.46 -20.84 10.04
CA LYS A 527 35.66 -21.88 10.71
C LYS A 527 35.25 -22.99 9.74
N SER A 528 34.84 -22.63 8.52
CA SER A 528 34.48 -23.61 7.49
C SER A 528 35.65 -24.50 7.05
N LEU A 529 36.89 -24.02 7.24
CA LEU A 529 38.12 -24.77 6.98
C LEU A 529 38.57 -25.61 8.19
N GLY A 530 37.87 -25.54 9.33
CA GLY A 530 38.21 -26.24 10.58
C GLY A 530 39.50 -25.76 11.23
N LEU A 531 40.00 -24.57 10.85
CA LEU A 531 41.26 -24.02 11.35
C LEU A 531 41.14 -23.41 12.76
N ASP A 532 39.91 -23.30 13.27
CA ASP A 532 39.57 -22.88 14.63
C ASP A 532 39.32 -24.06 15.58
N SER A 533 39.40 -25.30 15.08
CA SER A 533 39.25 -26.50 15.90
C SER A 533 40.53 -26.79 16.70
N GLU A 534 40.40 -27.30 17.93
CA GLU A 534 41.55 -27.76 18.72
C GLU A 534 42.25 -28.90 17.96
N TRP A 535 43.46 -28.64 17.50
CA TRP A 535 44.30 -29.68 16.92
C TRP A 535 44.60 -30.73 18.00
N SER A 536 44.04 -31.94 17.85
CA SER A 536 44.35 -33.06 18.72
C SER A 536 45.26 -34.05 17.98
N PRO A 537 46.46 -34.39 18.52
CA PRO A 537 47.35 -35.37 17.91
C PRO A 537 46.71 -36.76 17.75
N GLU A 538 45.64 -37.04 18.50
CA GLU A 538 44.93 -38.33 18.49
C GLU A 538 43.98 -38.48 17.28
N SER A 539 43.74 -37.42 16.51
CA SER A 539 42.92 -37.45 15.29
C SER A 539 43.69 -37.83 14.02
N ASP A 540 45.03 -37.84 14.07
CA ASP A 540 45.90 -38.27 12.97
C ASP A 540 46.07 -39.80 12.89
N ASP A 541 45.54 -40.56 13.86
CA ASP A 541 45.70 -42.03 13.94
C ASP A 541 44.54 -42.84 13.32
N ILE A 542 43.70 -42.21 12.48
CA ILE A 542 42.65 -42.91 11.73
C ILE A 542 42.90 -42.81 10.22
N GLY A 543 43.58 -43.84 9.70
CA GLY A 543 43.32 -44.37 8.37
C GLY A 543 43.72 -43.48 7.19
N TRP A 544 44.98 -43.61 6.79
CA TRP A 544 45.50 -43.48 5.42
C TRP A 544 44.42 -43.44 4.32
N GLY A 545 44.02 -42.24 3.90
CA GLY A 545 42.99 -42.05 2.88
C GLY A 545 42.58 -40.62 2.56
N GLY A 546 43.51 -39.65 2.52
CA GLY A 546 43.17 -38.31 2.00
C GLY A 546 44.18 -37.22 2.34
N ASN A 547 45.06 -36.91 1.38
CA ASN A 547 46.10 -35.88 1.45
C ASN A 547 45.65 -34.53 2.00
N ARG A 548 46.41 -34.00 2.97
CA ARG A 548 46.93 -32.61 2.99
C ARG A 548 48.01 -32.47 4.05
N VAL A 549 49.25 -32.27 3.62
CA VAL A 549 50.35 -31.77 4.48
C VAL A 549 50.64 -30.34 4.04
N PRO A 550 50.61 -29.33 4.91
CA PRO A 550 51.14 -28.01 4.62
C PRO A 550 52.63 -27.94 5.00
N GLY A 551 53.48 -27.55 4.05
CA GLY A 551 54.84 -27.09 4.32
C GLY A 551 55.94 -28.14 4.19
N GLY A 552 56.28 -28.51 2.95
CA GLY A 552 57.57 -29.13 2.61
C GLY A 552 58.33 -28.21 1.66
N ALA A 553 59.26 -27.43 2.20
CA ALA A 553 60.23 -26.68 1.41
C ALA A 553 61.33 -27.65 0.97
N ASP A 554 61.28 -28.11 -0.28
CA ASP A 554 62.41 -28.82 -0.88
C ASP A 554 63.36 -27.81 -1.54
N TYR A 555 64.58 -27.73 -0.98
CA TYR A 555 65.74 -27.11 -1.60
C TYR A 555 66.29 -28.05 -2.69
N ASP A 556 66.30 -27.58 -3.93
CA ASP A 556 67.05 -28.21 -5.02
C ASP A 556 68.51 -27.71 -5.02
N TRP A 557 69.44 -28.65 -5.22
CA TRP A 557 70.88 -28.48 -5.40
C TRP A 557 71.24 -28.53 -6.87
#